data_AF-C6TGX8-F1
#
_entry.id   AF-C6TGX8-F1
#
_cell.length_a   1.000
_cell.length_b   1.000
_cell.length_c   1.000
_cell.angle_alpha   90.00
_cell.angle_beta   90.00
_cell.angle_gamma   90.00
#
_symmetry.space_group_name_H-M   'P 1'
#
loop_
_entity.id
_entity.type
_entity.pdbx_description
1 polymer ?
#
loop_
_entity_poly.entity_id
_entity_poly.type
_entity_poly.pdbx_seq_one_letter_code
_entity_poly.pdbx_strand_id
1 'polypeptide(L)'
;MLRRRLSVLSTSIIRRSNHSKPILRYPSIQSHPFQLRHSPSAYRIISPNAFPDFQGFRAYSLLSLNDLRDKVPRKQPTRKGRGIGSGKGKTAGRGHKGQRARKGIKLGFEGGQTPLRRRLPKRGFKNPFSLTFQPIGLGKIAKFINAGKIDSSELITMKH
;
A
#
# COMPACT_ATOMS: atom_id res chain seq x y z
N MET A 1 56.48 -14.93 25.56
CA MET A 1 55.80 -16.21 25.30
C MET A 1 54.82 -16.04 24.14
N LEU A 2 55.19 -16.54 22.96
CA LEU A 2 54.28 -16.74 21.83
C LEU A 2 53.11 -17.65 22.27
N ARG A 3 51.89 -17.39 21.78
CA ARG A 3 51.27 -18.22 20.72
C ARG A 3 49.84 -17.77 20.37
N ARG A 4 49.72 -17.49 19.07
CA ARG A 4 48.66 -17.95 18.15
C ARG A 4 47.28 -17.28 18.19
N ARG A 5 47.16 -16.37 17.21
CA ARG A 5 46.00 -16.24 16.30
C ARG A 5 45.37 -17.60 15.99
N LEU A 6 44.03 -17.66 15.97
CA LEU A 6 43.26 -18.29 14.91
C LEU A 6 41.91 -17.58 14.74
N SER A 7 41.72 -17.04 13.54
CA SER A 7 40.47 -16.58 12.97
C SER A 7 39.57 -17.76 12.63
N VAL A 8 38.30 -17.71 12.99
CA VAL A 8 37.30 -18.64 12.44
C VAL A 8 36.22 -17.84 11.72
N LEU A 9 36.43 -17.70 10.42
CA LEU A 9 35.37 -17.51 9.43
C LEU A 9 34.62 -18.84 9.31
N SER A 10 33.30 -18.85 9.44
CA SER A 10 32.48 -19.92 8.83
C SER A 10 31.03 -19.45 8.55
N THR A 11 30.82 -19.20 7.27
CA THR A 11 29.66 -19.61 6.45
C THR A 11 28.26 -19.16 6.86
N SER A 12 27.80 -18.07 6.23
CA SER A 12 26.39 -17.78 6.03
C SER A 12 25.77 -18.81 5.06
N ILE A 13 24.94 -19.71 5.57
CA ILE A 13 24.13 -20.62 4.77
C ILE A 13 23.03 -19.81 4.08
N ILE A 14 23.17 -19.64 2.76
CA ILE A 14 22.16 -19.09 1.87
C ILE A 14 21.07 -20.15 1.68
N ARG A 15 19.94 -20.02 2.40
CA ARG A 15 18.71 -20.74 2.04
C ARG A 15 18.12 -20.12 0.77
N ARG A 16 18.44 -20.68 -0.40
CA ARG A 16 17.65 -20.47 -1.62
C ARG A 16 16.34 -21.24 -1.46
N SER A 17 15.24 -20.53 -1.25
CA SER A 17 13.90 -21.12 -1.40
C SER A 17 13.61 -21.30 -2.89
N ASN A 18 13.61 -22.55 -3.36
CA ASN A 18 13.12 -22.90 -4.69
C ASN A 18 11.60 -22.72 -4.72
N HIS A 19 11.13 -21.55 -5.16
CA HIS A 19 9.74 -21.36 -5.52
C HIS A 19 9.50 -21.92 -6.93
N SER A 20 9.17 -23.21 -7.01
CA SER A 20 8.50 -23.77 -8.19
C SER A 20 7.04 -23.31 -8.19
N LYS A 21 6.60 -22.62 -9.23
CA LYS A 21 5.18 -22.26 -9.42
C LYS A 21 4.34 -23.54 -9.51
N PRO A 22 3.17 -23.63 -8.87
CA PRO A 22 2.30 -24.78 -9.01
C PRO A 22 1.76 -24.85 -10.44
N ILE A 23 1.91 -26.00 -11.08
CA ILE A 23 1.34 -26.32 -12.39
C ILE A 23 -0.18 -26.45 -12.20
N LEU A 24 -0.96 -25.59 -12.86
CA LEU A 24 -2.41 -25.72 -12.94
C LEU A 24 -2.75 -26.96 -13.78
N ARG A 25 -3.28 -28.00 -13.14
CA ARG A 25 -3.91 -29.14 -13.85
C ARG A 25 -5.37 -28.79 -14.08
N TYR A 26 -5.77 -28.66 -15.34
CA TYR A 26 -7.18 -28.54 -15.71
C TYR A 26 -7.87 -29.91 -15.54
N PRO A 27 -9.07 -29.99 -14.96
CA PRO A 27 -9.80 -31.25 -14.88
C PRO A 27 -10.27 -31.69 -16.26
N SER A 28 -10.09 -32.98 -16.57
CA SER A 28 -10.59 -33.64 -17.77
C SER A 28 -12.12 -33.58 -17.80
N ILE A 29 -12.68 -33.06 -18.89
CA ILE A 29 -14.13 -33.01 -19.12
C ILE A 29 -14.62 -34.45 -19.35
N GLN A 30 -15.33 -35.02 -18.38
CA GLN A 30 -16.13 -36.22 -18.59
C GLN A 30 -17.52 -35.79 -19.06
N SER A 31 -17.90 -36.17 -20.28
CA SER A 31 -19.23 -35.94 -20.84
C SER A 31 -20.23 -36.91 -20.20
N HIS A 32 -21.09 -36.42 -19.31
CA HIS A 32 -22.27 -37.15 -18.88
C HIS A 32 -23.44 -36.86 -19.86
N PRO A 33 -24.16 -37.90 -20.31
CA PRO A 33 -25.24 -37.74 -21.28
C PRO A 33 -26.43 -36.98 -20.67
N PHE A 34 -26.90 -35.99 -21.43
CA PHE A 34 -28.06 -35.15 -21.16
C PHE A 34 -29.33 -36.02 -21.17
N GLN A 35 -29.92 -36.28 -19.99
CA GLN A 35 -31.24 -36.89 -19.90
C GLN A 35 -32.29 -35.82 -19.63
N LEU A 36 -33.07 -35.48 -20.66
CA LEU A 36 -34.30 -34.71 -20.53
C LEU A 36 -35.32 -35.53 -19.75
N ARG A 37 -35.52 -35.20 -18.46
CA ARG A 37 -36.72 -35.63 -17.73
C ARG A 37 -37.78 -34.54 -17.82
N HIS A 38 -38.78 -34.87 -18.61
CA HIS A 38 -40.15 -34.40 -18.65
C HIS A 38 -40.59 -33.56 -17.44
N SER A 39 -41.05 -32.35 -17.76
CA SER A 39 -41.86 -31.48 -16.93
C SER A 39 -43.23 -32.12 -16.64
N PRO A 40 -43.68 -32.17 -15.38
CA PRO A 40 -45.09 -32.11 -15.05
C PRO A 40 -45.44 -30.71 -14.56
N SER A 41 -46.14 -29.99 -15.45
CA SER A 41 -47.24 -29.06 -15.21
C SER A 41 -47.62 -28.75 -13.75
N ALA A 42 -47.41 -27.48 -13.39
CA ALA A 42 -48.32 -26.55 -12.74
C ALA A 42 -48.88 -26.79 -11.31
N TYR A 43 -49.11 -25.64 -10.68
CA TYR A 43 -49.85 -25.36 -9.44
C TYR A 43 -49.11 -25.64 -8.12
N ARG A 44 -48.18 -24.76 -7.76
CA ARG A 44 -47.89 -24.48 -6.34
C ARG A 44 -48.58 -23.20 -5.92
N ILE A 45 -49.45 -23.37 -4.94
CA ILE A 45 -50.23 -22.37 -4.23
C ILE A 45 -49.27 -21.31 -3.68
N ILE A 46 -49.49 -20.06 -4.08
CA ILE A 46 -48.83 -18.88 -3.51
C ILE A 46 -49.33 -18.75 -2.06
N SER A 47 -48.45 -18.96 -1.09
CA SER A 47 -48.69 -18.50 0.27
C SER A 47 -48.67 -16.97 0.25
N PRO A 48 -49.73 -16.26 0.70
CA PRO A 48 -49.81 -14.80 0.62
C PRO A 48 -48.86 -14.08 1.59
N ASN A 49 -48.09 -14.80 2.41
CA ASN A 49 -47.27 -14.22 3.49
C ASN A 49 -45.76 -14.49 3.35
N ALA A 50 -45.27 -14.95 2.20
CA ALA A 50 -43.83 -15.03 1.96
C ALA A 50 -43.33 -13.70 1.37
N PHE A 51 -42.94 -12.76 2.24
CA PHE A 51 -42.14 -11.61 1.84
C PHE A 51 -40.89 -12.14 1.12
N PRO A 52 -40.67 -11.81 -0.17
CA PRO A 52 -39.40 -12.14 -0.79
C PRO A 52 -38.33 -11.31 -0.10
N ASP A 53 -37.34 -11.97 0.47
CA ASP A 53 -36.10 -11.36 0.92
C ASP A 53 -35.49 -10.60 -0.28
N PHE A 54 -35.81 -9.30 -0.37
CA PHE A 54 -35.16 -8.37 -1.27
C PHE A 54 -33.70 -8.28 -0.81
N GLN A 55 -32.87 -9.19 -1.33
CA GLN A 55 -31.44 -8.96 -1.45
C GLN A 55 -31.27 -7.73 -2.33
N GLY A 56 -31.23 -6.56 -1.69
CA GLY A 56 -31.22 -5.26 -2.33
C GLY A 56 -29.99 -5.11 -3.21
N PHE A 57 -30.16 -5.37 -4.51
CA PHE A 57 -29.41 -4.67 -5.53
C PHE A 57 -29.76 -3.19 -5.38
N ARG A 58 -28.95 -2.44 -4.61
CA ARG A 58 -29.07 -0.98 -4.58
C ARG A 58 -28.77 -0.49 -5.99
N ALA A 59 -29.81 -0.17 -6.74
CA ALA A 59 -29.68 0.58 -7.97
C ALA A 59 -29.06 1.93 -7.61
N TYR A 60 -27.76 2.09 -7.83
CA TYR A 60 -27.09 3.37 -7.69
C TYR A 60 -27.73 4.33 -8.69
N SER A 61 -28.43 5.34 -8.19
CA SER A 61 -28.94 6.39 -9.05
C SER A 61 -27.76 7.25 -9.48
N LEU A 62 -27.48 7.28 -10.80
CA LEU A 62 -26.23 7.84 -11.34
C LEU A 62 -26.00 9.34 -11.02
N LEU A 63 -27.03 10.06 -10.57
CA LEU A 63 -27.00 11.51 -10.31
C LEU A 63 -27.47 11.91 -8.88
N SER A 64 -27.72 10.96 -7.98
CA SER A 64 -28.15 11.32 -6.61
C SER A 64 -26.97 11.68 -5.71
N LEU A 65 -27.16 12.75 -4.92
CA LEU A 65 -26.14 13.25 -3.99
C LEU A 65 -25.77 12.23 -2.90
N ASN A 66 -26.70 11.36 -2.50
CA ASN A 66 -26.48 10.35 -1.46
C ASN A 66 -25.65 9.14 -1.93
N ASP A 67 -25.59 8.90 -3.24
CA ASP A 67 -24.89 7.75 -3.83
C ASP A 67 -23.43 8.07 -4.22
N LEU A 68 -22.98 9.31 -4.03
CA LEU A 68 -21.62 9.75 -4.33
C LEU A 68 -20.60 9.09 -3.39
N ARG A 69 -19.61 8.41 -3.97
CA ARG A 69 -18.51 7.75 -3.25
C ARG A 69 -17.20 7.92 -4.02
N ASP A 70 -16.08 7.94 -3.29
CA ASP A 70 -14.74 7.95 -3.89
C ASP A 70 -14.47 6.64 -4.64
N LYS A 71 -13.68 6.70 -5.73
CA LYS A 71 -13.25 5.52 -6.51
C LYS A 71 -12.51 4.49 -5.65
N VAL A 72 -11.79 4.95 -4.63
CA VAL A 72 -11.08 4.11 -3.65
C VAL A 72 -11.71 4.34 -2.28
N PRO A 73 -12.02 3.28 -1.51
CA PRO A 73 -12.59 3.44 -0.19
C PRO A 73 -11.61 4.12 0.76
N ARG A 74 -12.12 5.03 1.59
CA ARG A 74 -11.32 5.73 2.61
C ARG A 74 -10.86 4.75 3.69
N LYS A 75 -9.57 4.77 4.01
CA LYS A 75 -9.02 3.97 5.12
C LYS A 75 -9.47 4.56 6.45
N GLN A 76 -10.25 3.79 7.21
CA GLN A 76 -10.73 4.23 8.52
C GLN A 76 -9.61 4.22 9.57
N PRO A 77 -9.48 5.27 10.40
CA PRO A 77 -8.46 5.29 11.44
C PRO A 77 -8.77 4.25 12.52
N THR A 78 -7.76 3.51 12.96
CA THR A 78 -7.95 2.55 14.06
C THR A 78 -8.20 3.29 15.37
N ARG A 79 -9.40 3.14 15.93
CA ARG A 79 -9.75 3.65 17.26
C ARG A 79 -9.13 2.75 18.33
N LYS A 80 -8.12 3.25 19.04
CA LYS A 80 -7.39 2.50 20.07
C LYS A 80 -8.20 2.42 21.37
N GLY A 81 -8.02 1.37 22.16
CA GLY A 81 -8.70 1.22 23.45
C GLY A 81 -10.21 0.98 23.35
N ARG A 82 -10.65 0.26 22.31
CA ARG A 82 -12.08 -0.04 22.04
C ARG A 82 -12.31 -1.55 21.91
N GLY A 83 -12.03 -2.28 23.01
CA GLY A 83 -12.27 -3.72 23.11
C GLY A 83 -11.21 -4.61 22.44
N ILE A 84 -11.26 -5.91 22.75
CA ILE A 84 -10.27 -6.90 22.30
C ILE A 84 -10.32 -7.15 20.78
N GLY A 85 -11.51 -7.16 20.17
CA GLY A 85 -11.68 -7.39 18.73
C GLY A 85 -11.05 -6.30 17.85
N SER A 86 -10.76 -5.12 18.40
CA SER A 86 -10.06 -4.05 17.68
C SER A 86 -8.56 -4.31 17.44
N GLY A 87 -7.99 -5.36 18.06
CA GLY A 87 -6.55 -5.67 18.03
C GLY A 87 -5.66 -4.70 18.83
N LYS A 88 -6.17 -3.52 19.21
CA LYS A 88 -5.48 -2.49 20.01
C LYS A 88 -6.29 -2.09 21.25
N GLY A 89 -6.97 -3.07 21.86
CA GLY A 89 -7.80 -2.90 23.05
C GLY A 89 -7.00 -2.59 24.30
N LYS A 90 -6.38 -3.62 24.91
CA LYS A 90 -5.81 -3.55 26.26
C LYS A 90 -4.74 -2.47 26.47
N THR A 91 -3.81 -2.33 25.53
CA THR A 91 -2.62 -1.45 25.70
C THR A 91 -2.57 -0.30 24.71
N ALA A 92 -3.59 -0.16 23.84
CA ALA A 92 -3.58 0.81 22.74
C ALA A 92 -2.32 0.75 21.84
N GLY A 93 -1.59 -0.38 21.83
CA GLY A 93 -0.32 -0.54 21.13
C GLY A 93 0.90 0.11 21.81
N ARG A 94 0.80 0.51 23.08
CA ARG A 94 1.91 1.11 23.85
C ARG A 94 2.76 0.09 24.62
N GLY A 95 2.33 -1.17 24.68
CA GLY A 95 2.97 -2.21 25.51
C GLY A 95 2.56 -2.13 26.98
N HIS A 96 3.37 -2.73 27.86
CA HIS A 96 3.13 -2.76 29.31
C HIS A 96 3.93 -1.67 30.04
N LYS A 97 4.27 -1.88 31.32
CA LYS A 97 4.71 -0.87 32.32
C LYS A 97 6.07 -0.17 32.04
N GLY A 98 6.38 0.21 30.80
CA GLY A 98 7.57 0.98 30.43
C GLY A 98 7.35 2.50 30.35
N GLN A 99 8.44 3.26 30.22
CA GLN A 99 8.40 4.72 30.14
C GLN A 99 7.50 5.21 29.00
N ARG A 100 7.61 4.62 27.80
CA ARG A 100 6.78 4.94 26.60
C ARG A 100 5.28 4.69 26.77
N ALA A 101 4.89 3.81 27.69
CA ALA A 101 3.48 3.56 27.97
C ALA A 101 2.86 4.68 28.84
N ARG A 102 3.65 5.23 29.76
CA ARG A 102 3.25 6.28 30.71
C ARG A 102 3.40 7.69 30.13
N LYS A 103 4.55 7.97 29.49
CA LYS A 103 4.93 9.29 28.96
C LYS A 103 5.73 9.18 27.66
N GLY A 104 5.88 10.29 26.94
CA GLY A 104 6.76 10.37 25.76
C GLY A 104 8.23 10.41 26.14
N ILE A 105 9.09 9.96 25.23
CA ILE A 105 10.56 10.12 25.30
C ILE A 105 10.95 11.10 24.20
N LYS A 106 11.97 11.94 24.45
CA LYS A 106 12.51 12.87 23.45
C LYS A 106 13.00 12.09 22.22
N LEU A 107 12.60 12.55 21.04
CA LEU A 107 13.09 12.01 19.77
C LEU A 107 14.62 12.24 19.69
N GLY A 108 15.37 11.17 19.39
CA GLY A 108 16.84 11.20 19.35
C GLY A 108 17.53 10.97 20.71
N PHE A 109 16.82 10.43 21.71
CA PHE A 109 17.45 9.93 22.94
C PHE A 109 18.04 8.53 22.72
N GLU A 110 19.34 8.38 22.96
CA GLU A 110 20.11 7.12 22.76
C GLU A 110 20.44 6.41 24.10
N GLY A 111 19.61 6.60 25.15
CA GLY A 111 19.76 5.86 26.41
C GLY A 111 20.85 6.39 27.36
N GLY A 112 21.27 7.65 27.21
CA GLY A 112 22.36 8.27 27.99
C GLY A 112 23.67 8.37 27.21
N GLN A 113 23.77 7.66 26.08
CA GLN A 113 24.86 7.79 25.14
C GLN A 113 24.87 9.20 24.47
N THR A 114 26.05 9.73 24.14
CA THR A 114 26.19 10.99 23.40
C THR A 114 25.51 10.86 22.02
N PRO A 115 24.49 11.69 21.68
CA PRO A 115 23.74 11.49 20.45
C PRO A 115 24.57 11.65 19.18
N LEU A 116 24.23 10.94 18.11
CA LEU A 116 24.95 10.96 16.84
C LEU A 116 25.19 12.37 16.30
N ARG A 117 24.19 13.26 16.39
CA ARG A 117 24.28 14.67 15.97
C ARG A 117 25.36 15.49 16.68
N ARG A 118 25.84 15.03 17.84
CA ARG A 118 26.95 15.65 18.59
C ARG A 118 28.28 14.98 18.29
N ARG A 119 28.27 13.70 17.91
CA ARG A 119 29.49 12.93 17.59
C ARG A 119 30.05 13.30 16.24
N LEU A 120 29.16 13.44 15.26
CA LEU A 120 29.57 13.80 13.91
C LEU A 120 29.85 15.31 13.84
N PRO A 121 30.95 15.72 13.18
CA PRO A 121 31.23 17.13 12.97
C PRO A 121 30.17 17.75 12.06
N LYS A 122 29.87 19.04 12.27
CA LYS A 122 29.10 19.82 11.30
C LYS A 122 29.99 20.06 10.08
N ARG A 123 29.47 19.82 8.86
CA ARG A 123 30.21 19.99 7.61
C ARG A 123 29.63 21.12 6.78
N GLY A 124 30.50 22.01 6.30
CA GLY A 124 30.17 23.11 5.41
C GLY A 124 29.19 24.13 5.98
N PHE A 125 28.64 24.96 5.11
CA PHE A 125 27.55 25.88 5.38
C PHE A 125 26.56 25.86 4.22
N LYS A 126 25.31 26.25 4.47
CA LYS A 126 24.32 26.43 3.41
C LYS A 126 24.42 27.87 2.89
N ASN A 127 24.70 28.05 1.60
CA ASN A 127 24.74 29.38 0.98
C ASN A 127 23.32 29.99 0.96
N PRO A 128 23.06 31.12 1.64
CA PRO A 128 21.75 31.77 1.61
C PRO A 128 21.43 32.45 0.28
N PHE A 129 22.45 32.75 -0.53
CA PHE A 129 22.34 33.43 -1.83
C PHE A 129 22.38 32.46 -3.01
N SER A 130 22.21 31.16 -2.79
CA SER A 130 22.24 30.19 -3.88
C SER A 130 21.01 30.36 -4.79
N LEU A 131 21.24 30.64 -6.08
CA LEU A 131 20.19 30.62 -7.10
C LEU A 131 19.95 29.18 -7.56
N THR A 132 18.73 28.67 -7.37
CA THR A 132 18.33 27.34 -7.85
C THR A 132 17.57 27.47 -9.17
N PHE A 133 18.19 27.04 -10.27
CA PHE A 133 17.56 27.02 -11.58
C PHE A 133 16.77 25.72 -11.80
N GLN A 134 15.68 25.80 -12.56
CA GLN A 134 14.92 24.62 -12.95
C GLN A 134 15.65 23.90 -14.11
N PRO A 135 16.13 22.66 -13.92
CA PRO A 135 16.73 21.92 -15.02
C PRO A 135 15.65 21.50 -16.02
N ILE A 136 15.94 21.68 -17.31
CA ILE A 136 15.09 21.19 -18.41
C ILE A 136 15.91 20.29 -19.33
N GLY A 137 15.39 19.09 -19.60
CA GLY A 137 16.03 18.14 -20.50
C GLY A 137 15.64 18.40 -21.96
N LEU A 138 16.61 18.30 -22.86
CA LEU A 138 16.40 18.52 -24.30
C LEU A 138 15.33 17.61 -24.91
N GLY A 139 15.22 16.36 -24.44
CA GLY A 139 14.17 15.44 -24.91
C GLY A 139 12.75 15.91 -24.63
N LYS A 140 12.54 16.66 -23.52
CA LYS A 140 11.23 17.26 -23.22
C LYS A 140 10.92 18.41 -24.17
N ILE A 141 11.93 19.20 -24.53
CA ILE A 141 11.81 20.30 -25.51
C ILE A 141 11.48 19.73 -26.89
N ALA A 142 12.23 18.73 -27.35
CA ALA A 142 11.97 18.05 -28.63
C ALA A 142 10.55 17.47 -28.69
N LYS A 143 10.06 16.86 -27.60
CA LYS A 143 8.68 16.37 -27.51
C LYS A 143 7.64 17.48 -27.68
N PHE A 144 7.89 18.68 -27.17
CA PHE A 144 6.95 19.80 -27.29
C PHE A 144 6.98 20.47 -28.66
N ILE A 145 8.15 20.56 -29.30
CA ILE A 145 8.27 20.99 -30.70
C ILE A 145 7.50 20.03 -31.60
N ASN A 146 7.72 18.73 -31.46
CA ASN A 146 7.01 17.71 -32.24
C ASN A 146 5.49 17.72 -31.99
N ALA A 147 5.05 18.14 -30.80
CA ALA A 147 3.64 18.30 -30.46
C ALA A 147 3.06 19.65 -30.93
N GLY A 148 3.84 20.50 -31.61
CA GLY A 148 3.44 21.81 -32.11
C GLY A 148 3.17 22.85 -31.00
N LYS A 149 3.66 22.61 -29.77
CA LYS A 149 3.44 23.52 -28.63
C LYS A 149 4.49 24.61 -28.51
N ILE A 150 5.64 24.41 -29.12
CA ILE A 150 6.75 25.35 -29.18
C ILE A 150 7.13 25.45 -30.65
N ASP A 151 7.17 26.66 -31.17
CA ASP A 151 7.68 26.89 -32.52
C ASP A 151 9.21 26.80 -32.52
N SER A 152 9.75 26.01 -33.45
CA SER A 152 11.19 25.89 -33.67
C SER A 152 11.76 27.04 -34.49
N SER A 153 10.90 27.82 -35.14
CA SER A 153 11.31 28.89 -36.06
C SER A 153 11.73 30.16 -35.32
N GLU A 154 11.26 30.33 -34.08
CA GLU A 154 11.55 31.50 -33.23
C GLU A 154 12.52 31.17 -32.09
N LEU A 155 13.06 32.22 -31.46
CA LEU A 155 13.98 32.09 -30.35
C LEU A 155 13.26 31.67 -29.07
N ILE A 156 13.53 30.45 -28.60
CA ILE A 156 12.96 29.92 -27.35
C ILE A 156 13.59 30.59 -26.12
N THR A 157 12.85 31.51 -25.48
CA THR A 157 13.24 32.22 -24.24
C THR A 157 12.69 31.55 -22.97
N MET A 158 13.09 32.03 -21.78
CA MET A 158 12.52 31.52 -20.51
C MET A 158 11.03 31.87 -20.32
N LYS A 159 10.54 32.89 -21.02
CA LYS A 159 9.14 33.33 -20.98
C LYS A 159 8.27 32.66 -22.06
N HIS A 160 8.93 32.07 -23.07
CA HIS A 160 8.36 31.59 -24.32
C HIS A 160 7.08 30.75 -24.17
#